data_AF-A0A374ARC3-F1
#
_entry.id   AF-A0A374ARC3-F1
#
_cell.length_a   1.000
_cell.length_b   1.000
_cell.length_c   1.000
_cell.angle_alpha   90.00
_cell.angle_beta   90.00
_cell.angle_gamma   90.00
#
_symmetry.space_group_name_H-M   'P 1'
#
loop_
_entity.id
_entity.type
_entity.pdbx_description
1 polymer ?
#
loop_
_entity_poly.entity_id
_entity_poly.type
_entity_poly.pdbx_seq_one_letter_code
_entity_poly.pdbx_strand_id
1 'polypeptide(L)'
;MPDPKEPSEVVPKEPEIVMEGGTGTNVAIPVRINAGVKFTLLKNHFVAALEKDGDVMMLLLAPTDSAGQEGMTIQEMVEEVRKLMGAKEGDKEVADMETQLNSTVNSMSDPKKAGGGFNPMSIRIYVQQAFLYYRSAKKEDGTEEKELEYAFSLKADTSKLLGSIDLFTLDEIYFSVWKTNRKKVTDTMNMFMIEDFLKETAQA
;
A
#
# COMPACT_ATOMS: atom_id res chain seq x y z
N MET A 1 -50.35 51.22 68.36
CA MET A 1 -50.46 50.20 67.30
C MET A 1 -49.53 50.64 66.18
N PRO A 2 -48.47 49.88 65.85
CA PRO A 2 -47.53 50.23 64.79
C PRO A 2 -47.98 49.69 63.43
N ASP A 3 -47.71 50.48 62.39
CA ASP A 3 -47.99 50.23 60.96
C ASP A 3 -47.26 49.01 60.37
N PRO A 4 -47.75 48.43 59.25
CA PRO A 4 -47.22 47.20 58.68
C PRO A 4 -45.90 47.44 57.93
N LYS A 5 -44.91 46.57 58.19
CA LYS A 5 -43.63 46.53 57.47
C LYS A 5 -43.82 45.94 56.07
N GLU A 6 -43.32 46.64 55.05
CA GLU A 6 -43.10 46.09 53.71
C GLU A 6 -42.09 44.93 53.75
N PRO A 7 -42.24 43.90 52.91
CA PRO A 7 -41.31 42.78 52.87
C PRO A 7 -40.02 43.15 52.13
N SER A 8 -38.87 42.98 52.80
CA SER A 8 -37.54 43.10 52.19
C SER A 8 -37.34 42.04 51.10
N GLU A 9 -36.88 42.49 49.93
CA GLU A 9 -36.35 41.67 48.85
C GLU A 9 -35.21 40.77 49.36
N VAL A 10 -35.36 39.46 49.17
CA VAL A 10 -34.30 38.48 49.39
C VAL A 10 -33.46 38.42 48.11
N VAL A 11 -32.31 39.09 48.12
CA VAL A 11 -31.28 38.90 47.09
C VAL A 11 -30.64 37.51 47.29
N PRO A 12 -30.65 36.61 46.30
CA PRO A 12 -29.98 35.32 46.43
C PRO A 12 -28.46 35.52 46.49
N LYS A 13 -27.80 34.97 47.51
CA LYS A 13 -26.34 34.87 47.54
C LYS A 13 -25.89 33.87 46.48
N GLU A 14 -24.94 34.26 45.63
CA GLU A 14 -24.26 33.35 44.72
C GLU A 14 -23.58 32.22 45.51
N PRO A 15 -23.61 30.97 45.02
CA PRO A 15 -22.91 29.87 45.69
C PRO A 15 -21.39 30.04 45.54
N GLU A 16 -20.69 30.06 46.68
CA GLU A 16 -19.23 29.89 46.73
C GLU A 16 -18.86 28.54 46.13
N ILE A 17 -18.11 28.56 45.03
CA ILE A 17 -17.53 27.36 44.42
C ILE A 17 -16.32 26.97 45.28
N VAL A 18 -16.50 25.96 46.12
CA VAL A 18 -15.41 25.30 46.85
C VAL A 18 -14.55 24.55 45.82
N MET A 19 -13.30 24.99 45.64
CA MET A 19 -12.32 24.22 44.86
C MET A 19 -11.82 23.05 45.70
N GLU A 20 -12.44 21.87 45.53
CA GLU A 20 -11.82 20.62 45.94
C GLU A 20 -10.64 20.30 45.02
N GLY A 21 -9.46 20.17 45.62
CA GLY A 21 -8.24 19.77 44.94
C GLY A 21 -8.34 18.35 44.40
N GLY A 22 -8.63 18.23 43.10
CA GLY A 22 -8.42 17.02 42.34
C GLY A 22 -6.98 16.97 41.84
N THR A 23 -6.18 16.01 42.30
CA THR A 23 -4.94 15.59 41.65
C THR A 23 -5.29 14.89 40.32
N GLY A 24 -5.73 15.67 39.34
CA GLY A 24 -5.84 15.21 37.97
C GLY A 24 -4.46 15.23 37.36
N THR A 25 -3.86 14.06 37.17
CA THR A 25 -2.75 13.93 36.23
C THR A 25 -3.28 14.38 34.87
N ASN A 26 -2.92 15.60 34.47
CA ASN A 26 -3.29 16.18 33.19
C ASN A 26 -2.48 15.44 32.11
N VAL A 27 -2.95 14.26 31.71
CA VAL A 27 -2.36 13.49 30.62
C VAL A 27 -2.68 14.27 29.36
N ALA A 28 -1.70 15.03 28.86
CA ALA A 28 -1.83 15.74 27.61
C ALA A 28 -2.20 14.74 26.50
N ILE A 29 -3.39 14.90 25.91
CA ILE A 29 -3.80 14.10 24.75
C ILE A 29 -2.98 14.61 23.56
N PRO A 30 -2.17 13.76 22.92
CA PRO A 30 -1.34 14.20 21.79
C PRO A 30 -2.23 14.61 20.61
N VAL A 31 -1.84 15.70 19.93
CA VAL A 31 -2.48 16.15 18.70
C VAL A 31 -2.12 15.18 17.58
N ARG A 32 -3.14 14.58 16.95
CA ARG A 32 -2.97 13.70 15.78
C ARG A 32 -3.43 14.42 14.52
N ILE A 33 -2.58 14.43 13.49
CA ILE A 33 -2.89 15.00 12.17
C ILE A 33 -2.96 13.85 11.17
N ASN A 34 -4.07 13.74 10.45
CA ASN A 34 -4.25 12.82 9.32
C ASN A 34 -4.49 13.61 8.03
N ALA A 35 -3.78 13.27 6.96
CA ALA A 35 -3.94 13.88 5.64
C ALA A 35 -3.99 12.79 4.55
N GLY A 36 -4.85 12.99 3.55
CA GLY A 36 -4.86 12.14 2.35
C GLY A 36 -3.79 12.60 1.34
N VAL A 37 -2.94 11.69 0.89
CA VAL A 37 -1.91 11.95 -0.13
C VAL A 37 -2.26 11.18 -1.39
N LYS A 38 -2.26 11.87 -2.54
CA LYS A 38 -2.33 11.23 -3.87
C LYS A 38 -0.91 11.03 -4.39
N PHE A 39 -0.58 9.82 -4.81
CA PHE A 39 0.70 9.53 -5.45
C PHE A 39 0.53 8.54 -6.60
N THR A 40 1.56 8.45 -7.43
CA THR A 40 1.59 7.53 -8.57
C THR A 40 2.61 6.44 -8.30
N LEU A 41 2.20 5.19 -8.42
CA LEU A 41 3.09 4.02 -8.38
C LEU A 41 2.80 3.16 -9.60
N LEU A 42 3.85 2.83 -10.36
CA LEU A 42 3.73 2.06 -11.59
C LEU A 42 2.62 2.61 -12.51
N LYS A 43 2.63 3.93 -12.77
CA LYS A 43 1.60 4.65 -13.53
C LYS A 43 0.17 4.59 -12.97
N ASN A 44 -0.05 3.98 -11.82
CA ASN A 44 -1.36 3.92 -11.16
C ASN A 44 -1.44 4.96 -10.04
N HIS A 45 -2.58 5.65 -9.97
CA HIS A 45 -2.83 6.63 -8.91
C HIS A 45 -3.42 5.97 -7.68
N PHE A 46 -2.82 6.26 -6.52
CA PHE A 46 -3.26 5.76 -5.22
C PHE A 46 -3.51 6.90 -4.25
N VAL A 47 -4.45 6.68 -3.33
CA VAL A 47 -4.68 7.54 -2.18
C VAL A 47 -4.16 6.82 -0.94
N ALA A 48 -3.23 7.44 -0.22
CA ALA A 48 -2.74 6.95 1.06
C ALA A 48 -3.11 7.91 2.19
N ALA A 49 -3.25 7.37 3.40
CA ALA A 49 -3.31 8.15 4.61
C ALA A 49 -1.89 8.45 5.12
N LEU A 50 -1.64 9.71 5.45
CA LEU A 50 -0.44 10.18 6.14
C LEU A 50 -0.84 10.58 7.55
N GLU A 51 -0.18 10.00 8.55
CA GLU A 51 -0.36 10.35 9.95
C GLU A 51 0.99 10.78 10.56
N LYS A 52 0.96 11.85 11.36
CA LYS A 52 2.09 12.28 12.17
C LYS A 52 1.69 12.31 13.64
N ASP A 53 2.47 11.61 14.47
CA ASP A 53 2.34 11.56 15.92
C ASP A 53 3.71 11.82 16.55
N GLY A 54 3.91 13.02 17.09
CA GLY A 54 5.22 13.49 17.56
C GLY A 54 6.29 13.44 16.46
N ASP A 55 7.36 12.68 16.71
CA ASP A 55 8.46 12.44 15.77
C ASP A 55 8.24 11.21 14.86
N VAL A 56 7.08 10.55 14.96
CA VAL A 56 6.71 9.42 14.12
C VAL A 56 5.87 9.90 12.94
N MET A 57 6.28 9.50 11.73
CA MET A 57 5.51 9.69 10.50
C MET A 57 5.13 8.32 9.94
N MET A 58 3.85 8.16 9.58
CA MET A 58 3.31 6.94 9.00
C MET A 58 2.58 7.25 7.70
N LEU A 59 2.88 6.51 6.65
CA LEU A 59 2.14 6.52 5.38
C LEU A 59 1.54 5.13 5.17
N LEU A 60 0.25 5.07 4.90
CA LEU A 60 -0.50 3.84 4.68
C LEU A 60 -1.34 3.92 3.40
N LEU A 61 -1.01 3.07 2.43
CA LEU A 61 -1.91 2.62 1.39
C LEU A 61 -2.47 1.26 1.82
N ALA A 62 -3.75 1.23 2.19
CA ALA A 62 -4.45 -0.03 2.39
C ALA A 62 -4.62 -0.76 1.05
N PRO A 63 -4.78 -2.10 1.05
CA PRO A 63 -5.12 -2.85 -0.16
C PRO A 63 -6.28 -2.18 -0.89
N THR A 64 -6.03 -1.72 -2.11
CA THR A 64 -7.01 -1.03 -2.95
C THR A 64 -6.96 -1.57 -4.35
N ASP A 65 -8.13 -1.75 -4.94
CA ASP A 65 -8.24 -2.17 -6.34
C ASP A 65 -7.89 -1.00 -7.27
N SER A 66 -7.16 -1.28 -8.34
CA SER A 66 -6.81 -0.33 -9.40
C SER A 66 -7.68 -0.51 -10.65
N ALA A 67 -9.00 -0.50 -10.48
CA ALA A 67 -9.94 -0.66 -11.57
C ALA A 67 -9.82 0.48 -12.61
N GLY A 68 -9.91 0.13 -13.91
CA GLY A 68 -10.00 1.10 -15.02
C GLY A 68 -8.68 1.70 -15.51
N GLN A 69 -7.54 1.08 -15.18
CA GLN A 69 -6.20 1.58 -15.55
C GLN A 69 -5.72 0.95 -16.86
N GLU A 70 -4.98 1.71 -17.68
CA GLU A 70 -4.45 1.23 -18.96
C GLU A 70 -3.40 0.10 -18.79
N GLY A 71 -2.86 -0.09 -17.58
CA GLY A 71 -1.73 -0.98 -17.36
C GLY A 71 -0.46 -0.43 -18.00
N MET A 72 0.62 -1.18 -17.89
CA MET A 72 1.93 -0.83 -18.44
C MET A 72 2.54 -2.02 -19.15
N THR A 73 3.38 -1.78 -20.13
CA THR A 73 4.14 -2.87 -20.75
C THR A 73 5.21 -3.39 -19.79
N ILE A 74 5.72 -4.61 -20.02
CA ILE A 74 6.88 -5.14 -19.29
C ILE A 74 8.06 -4.17 -19.38
N GLN A 75 8.28 -3.56 -20.55
CA GLN A 75 9.32 -2.57 -20.75
C GLN A 75 9.13 -1.33 -19.87
N GLU A 76 7.91 -0.79 -19.83
CA GLU A 76 7.60 0.36 -18.97
C GLU A 76 7.77 0.03 -17.49
N MET A 77 7.43 -1.20 -17.06
CA MET A 77 7.65 -1.64 -15.68
C MET A 77 9.13 -1.63 -15.32
N VAL A 78 9.99 -2.17 -16.19
CA VAL A 78 11.45 -2.14 -16.00
C VAL A 78 11.95 -0.71 -15.88
N GLU A 79 11.50 0.19 -16.76
CA GLU A 79 11.89 1.60 -16.71
C GLU A 79 11.47 2.27 -15.39
N GLU A 80 10.28 1.98 -14.89
CA GLU A 80 9.81 2.50 -13.59
C GLU A 80 10.62 1.93 -12.42
N VAL A 81 10.93 0.63 -12.42
CA VAL A 81 11.80 0.01 -11.40
C VAL A 81 13.21 0.63 -11.44
N ARG A 82 13.77 0.85 -12.62
CA ARG A 82 15.07 1.51 -12.79
C ARG A 82 15.06 2.93 -12.19
N LYS A 83 14.00 3.70 -12.45
CA LYS A 83 13.82 5.04 -11.84
C LYS A 83 13.75 4.95 -10.31
N LEU A 84 13.00 3.99 -9.78
CA LEU A 84 12.86 3.77 -8.33
C LEU A 84 14.20 3.41 -7.66
N MET A 85 15.02 2.59 -8.33
CA MET A 85 16.35 2.22 -7.83
C MET A 85 17.39 3.33 -7.96
N GLY A 86 17.06 4.45 -8.62
CA GLY A 86 18.03 5.50 -8.93
C GLY A 86 19.16 5.03 -9.85
N ALA A 87 18.93 3.93 -10.59
CA ALA A 87 19.93 3.30 -11.43
C ALA A 87 20.18 4.14 -12.69
N LYS A 88 21.46 4.37 -12.99
CA LYS A 88 21.88 5.15 -14.16
C LYS A 88 21.73 4.33 -15.44
N GLU A 89 21.78 5.01 -16.57
CA GLU A 89 21.82 4.34 -17.87
C GLU A 89 23.08 3.49 -18.00
N GLY A 90 22.92 2.22 -18.39
CA GLY A 90 24.01 1.25 -18.44
C GLY A 90 24.33 0.56 -17.11
N ASP A 91 23.47 0.70 -16.08
CA ASP A 91 23.60 -0.10 -14.86
C ASP A 91 23.52 -1.60 -15.19
N LYS A 92 24.58 -2.33 -14.81
CA LYS A 92 24.74 -3.74 -15.15
C LYS A 92 23.64 -4.61 -14.55
N GLU A 93 23.18 -4.32 -13.33
CA GLU A 93 22.15 -5.10 -12.65
C GLU A 93 20.80 -4.95 -13.37
N VAL A 94 20.50 -3.74 -13.84
CA VAL A 94 19.31 -3.46 -14.63
C VAL A 94 19.38 -4.09 -16.02
N ALA A 95 20.53 -4.00 -16.70
CA ALA A 95 20.72 -4.61 -18.01
C ALA A 95 20.65 -6.15 -17.96
N ASP A 96 21.21 -6.75 -16.90
CA ASP A 96 21.13 -8.19 -16.67
C ASP A 96 19.67 -8.60 -16.37
N MET A 97 18.93 -7.82 -15.56
CA MET A 97 17.50 -8.04 -15.31
C MET A 97 16.67 -7.94 -16.59
N GLU A 98 16.89 -6.91 -17.42
CA GLU A 98 16.25 -6.75 -18.73
C GLU A 98 16.52 -7.93 -19.64
N THR A 99 17.76 -8.38 -19.72
CA THR A 99 18.17 -9.52 -20.55
C THR A 99 17.52 -10.82 -20.08
N GLN A 100 17.52 -11.07 -18.77
CA GLN A 100 16.89 -12.26 -18.19
C GLN A 100 15.38 -12.26 -18.40
N LEU A 101 14.72 -11.13 -18.18
CA LEU A 101 13.28 -10.98 -18.38
C LEU A 101 12.91 -11.20 -19.85
N ASN A 102 13.63 -10.54 -20.78
CA ASN A 102 13.47 -10.75 -22.21
C ASN A 102 13.64 -12.22 -22.60
N SER A 103 14.72 -12.87 -22.17
CA SER A 103 15.00 -14.27 -22.47
C SER A 103 13.89 -15.19 -21.96
N THR A 104 13.46 -14.97 -20.72
CA THR A 104 12.42 -15.76 -20.05
C THR A 104 11.07 -15.63 -20.77
N VAL A 105 10.63 -14.41 -21.09
CA VAL A 105 9.35 -14.20 -21.79
C VAL A 105 9.42 -14.71 -23.24
N ASN A 106 10.52 -14.49 -23.95
CA ASN A 106 10.73 -15.05 -25.29
C ASN A 106 10.70 -16.58 -25.29
N SER A 107 11.25 -17.24 -24.27
CA SER A 107 11.21 -18.71 -24.15
C SER A 107 9.80 -19.28 -23.97
N MET A 108 8.87 -18.47 -23.45
CA MET A 108 7.46 -18.85 -23.29
C MET A 108 6.61 -18.52 -24.52
N SER A 109 7.17 -17.82 -25.50
CA SER A 109 6.44 -17.36 -26.68
C SER A 109 6.31 -18.47 -27.73
N ASP A 110 5.15 -18.62 -28.37
CA ASP A 110 4.99 -19.57 -29.47
C ASP A 110 5.94 -19.23 -30.65
N PRO A 111 6.84 -20.15 -31.06
CA PRO A 111 7.78 -19.93 -32.17
C PRO A 111 7.09 -19.50 -33.48
N LYS A 112 5.84 -19.92 -33.71
CA LYS A 112 5.06 -19.54 -34.89
C LYS A 112 4.56 -18.10 -34.83
N LYS A 113 4.32 -17.55 -33.64
CA LYS A 113 3.97 -16.12 -33.42
C LYS A 113 5.22 -15.24 -33.34
N ALA A 114 6.35 -15.76 -32.88
CA ALA A 114 7.63 -15.06 -32.86
C ALA A 114 8.11 -14.64 -34.26
N GLY A 115 7.81 -15.42 -35.30
CA GLY A 115 8.07 -15.07 -36.71
C GLY A 115 7.14 -13.97 -37.28
N GLY A 116 6.05 -13.63 -36.58
CA GLY A 116 5.02 -12.68 -37.03
C GLY A 116 5.16 -11.26 -36.48
N GLY A 117 6.28 -10.92 -35.82
CA GLY A 117 6.51 -9.60 -35.23
C GLY A 117 5.85 -9.39 -33.85
N PHE A 118 5.43 -10.46 -33.16
CA PHE A 118 5.03 -10.37 -31.76
C PHE A 118 6.23 -9.97 -30.90
N ASN A 119 6.13 -8.85 -30.19
CA ASN A 119 7.11 -8.42 -29.20
C ASN A 119 6.58 -8.77 -27.80
N PRO A 120 7.16 -9.75 -27.09
CA PRO A 120 6.66 -10.13 -25.76
C PRO A 120 6.83 -9.03 -24.71
N MET A 121 7.72 -8.05 -24.95
CA MET A 121 7.83 -6.86 -24.09
C MET A 121 6.62 -5.94 -24.18
N SER A 122 5.71 -6.15 -25.15
CA SER A 122 4.43 -5.44 -25.26
C SER A 122 3.31 -6.00 -24.38
N ILE A 123 3.56 -7.11 -23.68
CA ILE A 123 2.61 -7.68 -22.70
C ILE A 123 2.26 -6.62 -21.67
N ARG A 124 0.95 -6.44 -21.43
CA ARG A 124 0.46 -5.48 -20.45
C ARG A 124 0.36 -6.12 -19.08
N ILE A 125 0.99 -5.47 -18.11
CA ILE A 125 0.92 -5.72 -16.69
C ILE A 125 0.01 -4.67 -16.07
N TYR A 126 -0.92 -5.11 -15.24
CA TYR A 126 -1.83 -4.30 -14.47
C TYR A 126 -1.52 -4.53 -12.99
N VAL A 127 -1.38 -3.43 -12.24
CA VAL A 127 -1.52 -3.54 -10.78
C VAL A 127 -2.99 -3.85 -10.54
N GLN A 128 -3.29 -4.91 -9.79
CA GLN A 128 -4.64 -5.21 -9.36
C GLN A 128 -4.89 -4.64 -7.98
N GLN A 129 -3.96 -4.89 -7.08
CA GLN A 129 -4.00 -4.39 -5.71
C GLN A 129 -2.61 -3.97 -5.26
N ALA A 130 -2.56 -2.93 -4.43
CA ALA A 130 -1.34 -2.46 -3.82
C ALA A 130 -1.54 -2.17 -2.34
N PHE A 131 -0.52 -2.50 -1.55
CA PHE A 131 -0.36 -2.14 -0.16
C PHE A 131 1.03 -1.52 0.02
N LEU A 132 1.09 -0.43 0.77
CA LEU A 132 2.32 0.24 1.13
C LEU A 132 2.19 0.74 2.57
N TYR A 133 3.14 0.39 3.41
CA TYR A 133 3.28 0.96 4.72
C TYR A 133 4.71 1.46 4.91
N TYR A 134 4.83 2.74 5.19
CA TYR A 134 6.10 3.38 5.52
C TYR A 134 5.98 4.03 6.88
N ARG A 135 6.92 3.72 7.77
CA ARG A 135 7.05 4.36 9.07
C ARG A 135 8.46 4.92 9.22
N SER A 136 8.55 6.18 9.62
CA SER A 136 9.79 6.79 10.10
C SER A 136 9.60 7.24 11.55
N ALA A 137 10.59 6.96 12.39
CA ALA A 137 10.64 7.45 13.76
C ALA A 137 12.05 7.95 14.08
N LYS A 138 12.17 9.12 14.70
CA LYS A 138 13.44 9.56 15.27
C LYS A 138 13.69 8.88 16.61
N LYS A 139 14.91 8.36 16.78
CA LYS A 139 15.42 7.83 18.04
C LYS A 139 16.02 8.96 18.88
N GLU A 140 16.16 8.71 20.18
CA GLU A 140 16.71 9.69 21.14
C GLU A 140 18.15 10.12 20.81
N ASP A 141 18.92 9.25 20.14
CA ASP A 141 20.28 9.53 19.68
C ASP A 141 20.34 10.37 18.38
N GLY A 142 19.19 10.81 17.87
CA GLY A 142 19.05 11.58 16.64
C GLY A 142 19.07 10.75 15.36
N THR A 143 19.22 9.43 15.44
CA THR A 143 19.12 8.53 14.27
C THR A 143 17.67 8.32 13.85
N GLU A 144 17.44 7.97 12.59
CA GLU A 144 16.09 7.74 12.04
C GLU A 144 15.90 6.25 11.77
N GLU A 145 14.88 5.66 12.37
CA GLU A 145 14.45 4.29 12.10
C GLU A 145 13.37 4.27 11.03
N LYS A 146 13.61 3.53 9.96
CA LYS A 146 12.71 3.42 8.81
C LYS A 146 12.25 1.99 8.62
N GLU A 147 10.95 1.83 8.52
CA GLU A 147 10.29 0.58 8.17
C GLU A 147 9.53 0.77 6.85
N LEU A 148 9.74 -0.18 5.94
CA LEU A 148 9.04 -0.24 4.66
C LEU A 148 8.50 -1.66 4.47
N GLU A 149 7.19 -1.74 4.45
CA GLU A 149 6.42 -2.93 4.09
C GLU A 149 5.64 -2.64 2.81
N TYR A 150 5.53 -3.65 1.95
CA TYR A 150 4.81 -3.52 0.68
C TYR A 150 4.22 -4.86 0.27
N ALA A 151 3.15 -4.80 -0.52
CA ALA A 151 2.59 -5.95 -1.20
C ALA A 151 1.89 -5.49 -2.49
N PHE A 152 2.14 -6.20 -3.58
CA PHE A 152 1.58 -5.91 -4.89
C PHE A 152 1.00 -7.18 -5.48
N SER A 153 -0.25 -7.10 -5.92
CA SER A 153 -0.87 -8.12 -6.76
C SER A 153 -0.88 -7.59 -8.20
N LEU A 154 -0.28 -8.35 -9.10
CA LEU A 154 -0.05 -7.99 -10.49
C LEU A 154 -0.73 -9.01 -11.40
N LYS A 155 -1.26 -8.52 -12.51
CA LYS A 155 -1.86 -9.33 -13.56
C LYS A 155 -1.22 -9.03 -14.90
N ALA A 156 -0.79 -10.04 -15.63
CA ALA A 156 -0.33 -9.92 -17.01
C ALA A 156 -1.37 -10.50 -17.98
N ASP A 157 -1.70 -9.75 -19.03
CA ASP A 157 -2.49 -10.24 -20.17
C ASP A 157 -1.58 -11.05 -21.10
N THR A 158 -1.74 -12.37 -21.05
CA THR A 158 -0.93 -13.33 -21.82
C THR A 158 -1.71 -13.99 -22.95
N SER A 159 -2.93 -13.52 -23.23
CA SER A 159 -3.78 -14.02 -24.33
C SER A 159 -3.05 -14.08 -25.68
N LYS A 160 -2.06 -13.21 -25.87
CA LYS A 160 -1.22 -13.15 -27.08
C LYS A 160 0.04 -14.01 -27.03
N LEU A 161 0.50 -14.40 -25.84
CA LEU A 161 1.78 -15.10 -25.59
C LEU A 161 1.75 -16.55 -26.09
N LEU A 162 0.71 -17.31 -25.77
CA LEU A 162 0.58 -18.71 -26.20
C LEU A 162 -0.26 -18.82 -27.47
N GLY A 163 0.11 -19.75 -28.35
CA GLY A 163 -0.79 -20.26 -29.38
C GLY A 163 -1.95 -21.01 -28.71
N SER A 164 -3.10 -21.08 -29.38
CA SER A 164 -4.21 -21.92 -28.92
C SER A 164 -3.74 -23.37 -28.84
N ILE A 165 -3.72 -23.92 -27.62
CA ILE A 165 -3.55 -25.36 -27.38
C ILE A 165 -4.97 -25.91 -27.22
N ASP A 166 -5.34 -26.97 -27.94
CA ASP A 166 -6.72 -27.48 -27.96
C ASP A 166 -7.28 -27.90 -26.59
N LEU A 167 -6.43 -27.99 -25.55
CA LEU A 167 -6.79 -28.45 -24.21
C LEU A 167 -6.99 -27.31 -23.18
N PHE A 168 -6.35 -26.15 -23.33
CA PHE A 168 -6.50 -25.00 -22.43
C PHE A 168 -6.01 -23.67 -23.07
N THR A 169 -6.56 -22.55 -22.60
CA THR A 169 -6.08 -21.19 -22.89
C THR A 169 -5.31 -20.63 -21.69
N LEU A 170 -4.28 -19.82 -21.95
CA LEU A 170 -3.59 -19.05 -20.92
C LEU A 170 -3.85 -17.56 -21.15
N ASP A 171 -4.99 -17.10 -20.66
CA ASP A 171 -5.45 -15.73 -20.90
C ASP A 171 -4.73 -14.73 -20.01
N GLU A 172 -4.45 -15.10 -18.76
CA GLU A 172 -3.87 -14.21 -17.76
C GLU A 172 -2.91 -14.95 -16.82
N ILE A 173 -1.84 -14.28 -16.43
CA ILE A 173 -0.94 -14.73 -15.35
C ILE A 173 -1.08 -13.75 -14.18
N TYR A 174 -1.28 -14.30 -12.99
CA TYR A 174 -1.33 -13.57 -11.73
C TYR A 174 -0.04 -13.83 -10.96
N PHE A 175 0.58 -12.76 -10.45
CA PHE A 175 1.76 -12.88 -9.61
C PHE A 175 1.75 -11.82 -8.52
N SER A 176 2.28 -12.19 -7.36
CA SER A 176 2.31 -11.35 -6.18
C SER A 176 3.75 -11.11 -5.74
N VAL A 177 4.06 -9.88 -5.36
CA VAL A 177 5.36 -9.48 -4.80
C VAL A 177 5.09 -8.83 -3.45
N TRP A 178 5.60 -9.41 -2.36
CA TRP A 178 5.33 -8.88 -1.03
C TRP A 178 6.51 -8.98 -0.08
N LYS A 179 6.59 -8.00 0.82
CA LYS A 179 7.48 -7.91 1.97
C LYS A 179 6.64 -7.39 3.14
N THR A 180 5.80 -8.26 3.67
CA THR A 180 5.00 -8.03 4.89
C THR A 180 4.58 -9.38 5.45
N ASN A 181 4.46 -9.47 6.77
CA ASN A 181 3.89 -10.62 7.47
C ASN A 181 2.50 -10.31 8.05
N ARG A 182 1.88 -9.18 7.63
CA ARG A 182 0.57 -8.78 8.12
C ARG A 182 -0.49 -9.69 7.53
N LYS A 183 -0.98 -10.63 8.34
CA LYS A 183 -2.01 -11.59 7.92
C LYS A 183 -3.22 -10.95 7.25
N LYS A 184 -3.71 -9.81 7.77
CA LYS A 184 -4.83 -9.09 7.14
C LYS A 184 -4.52 -8.65 5.70
N VAL A 185 -3.28 -8.23 5.41
CA VAL A 185 -2.86 -7.84 4.06
C VAL A 185 -2.76 -9.06 3.16
N THR A 186 -2.04 -10.10 3.60
CA THR A 186 -1.83 -11.31 2.80
C THR A 186 -3.15 -12.03 2.49
N ASP A 187 -4.06 -12.12 3.47
CA ASP A 187 -5.37 -12.73 3.29
C ASP A 187 -6.24 -11.89 2.33
N THR A 188 -6.26 -10.56 2.49
CA THR A 188 -7.07 -9.67 1.62
C THR A 188 -6.61 -9.73 0.16
N MET A 189 -5.30 -9.87 -0.06
CA MET A 189 -4.69 -9.87 -1.39
C MET A 189 -4.46 -11.29 -1.95
N ASN A 190 -4.98 -12.34 -1.28
CA ASN A 190 -4.82 -13.75 -1.65
C ASN A 190 -3.36 -14.16 -1.89
N MET A 191 -2.45 -13.71 -1.01
CA MET A 191 -1.02 -14.01 -1.08
C MET A 191 -0.70 -15.19 -0.17
N PHE A 192 -0.25 -16.29 -0.77
CA PHE A 192 0.11 -17.51 -0.06
C PHE A 192 1.31 -18.18 -0.69
N MET A 193 2.07 -18.91 0.13
CA MET A 193 3.05 -19.87 -0.36
C MET A 193 2.31 -21.14 -0.78
N ILE A 194 2.71 -21.74 -1.90
CA ILE A 194 2.08 -22.97 -2.41
C ILE A 194 2.07 -24.08 -1.36
N GLU A 195 3.17 -24.25 -0.62
CA GLU A 195 3.26 -25.25 0.44
C GLU A 195 2.20 -25.06 1.54
N ASP A 196 1.87 -23.82 1.87
CA ASP A 196 0.88 -23.53 2.90
C ASP A 196 -0.53 -23.78 2.38
N PHE A 197 -0.80 -23.43 1.13
CA PHE A 197 -2.07 -23.77 0.45
C PHE A 197 -2.29 -25.29 0.36
N LEU A 198 -1.23 -26.05 0.06
CA LEU A 198 -1.29 -27.51 0.00
C LEU A 198 -1.46 -28.17 1.37
N LYS A 199 -0.96 -27.55 2.45
CA LYS A 199 -1.20 -28.03 3.83
C LYS A 199 -2.64 -27.77 4.28
N GLU A 200 -3.21 -26.61 3.95
CA GLU A 200 -4.60 -26.28 4.28
C GLU A 200 -5.60 -27.19 3.57
N THR A 201 -5.32 -27.58 2.33
CA THR A 201 -6.20 -28.46 1.54
C THR A 201 -6.06 -29.95 1.90
N ALA A 202 -4.95 -30.38 2.50
CA ALA A 202 -4.77 -31.76 2.95
C ALA A 202 -5.55 -32.11 4.25
N GLN A 203 -6.14 -31.11 4.91
CA GLN A 203 -6.97 -31.29 6.12
C GLN A 203 -8.47 -31.09 5.86
N ALA A 204 -8.89 -30.93 4.60
CA ALA A 204 -10.29 -30.75 4.20
C ALA A 204 -10.95 -32.06 3.71
#